data_AF-A0A2X4ZHK7-F1
#
_entry.id   AF-A0A2X4ZHK7-F1
#
_cell.length_a   1.000
_cell.length_b   1.000
_cell.length_c   1.000
_cell.angle_alpha   90.00
_cell.angle_beta   90.00
_cell.angle_gamma   90.00
#
_symmetry.space_group_name_H-M   'P 1'
#
loop_
_entity.id
_entity.type
_entity.pdbx_description
1 polymer ?
#
loop_
_entity_poly.entity_id
_entity_poly.type
_entity_poly.pdbx_seq_one_letter_code
_entity_poly.pdbx_strand_id
1 'polypeptide(L)'
;MQKNTRGSLIWLRLTRFTHQSNLLSNDFLKQFDLTTAQFDVLMQISTYQPLTQSELAEKVTVTQGGISRMLSRLEKEGLIERKQDWKTKTISLTNKGHDKLDNAFESQLEFQSSFFDECLSKEEQKILYSLMSRVQKNSEKKLPNR
;
A
#
# COMPACT_ATOMS: atom_id res chain seq x y z
N MET A 1 -1.04 37.34 -5.53
CA MET A 1 -1.88 36.61 -6.52
C MET A 1 -1.26 35.24 -6.76
N GLN A 2 -1.97 34.16 -6.42
CA GLN A 2 -1.43 32.79 -6.41
C GLN A 2 -1.06 32.31 -7.82
N LYS A 3 0.22 32.05 -8.06
CA LYS A 3 0.72 31.36 -9.26
C LYS A 3 0.45 29.85 -9.16
N ASN A 4 -0.81 29.44 -9.06
CA ASN A 4 -1.16 28.03 -9.07
C ASN A 4 -1.05 27.52 -10.51
N THR A 5 -0.11 26.62 -10.79
CA THR A 5 -0.09 25.91 -12.07
C THR A 5 -1.16 24.82 -12.05
N ARG A 6 -1.63 24.37 -13.22
CA ARG A 6 -2.49 23.19 -13.29
C ARG A 6 -1.84 21.98 -12.59
N GLY A 7 -0.52 21.84 -12.70
CA GLY A 7 0.25 20.81 -12.02
C GLY A 7 0.17 20.89 -10.49
N SER A 8 0.29 22.09 -9.90
CA SER A 8 0.19 22.24 -8.44
C SER A 8 -1.23 21.98 -7.93
N LEU A 9 -2.27 22.30 -8.71
CA LEU A 9 -3.65 21.97 -8.36
C LEU A 9 -3.90 20.46 -8.42
N ILE A 10 -3.41 19.77 -9.45
CA ILE A 10 -3.48 18.30 -9.56
C ILE A 10 -2.78 17.66 -8.36
N TRP A 11 -1.56 18.11 -8.03
CA TRP A 11 -0.83 17.63 -6.85
C TRP A 11 -1.64 17.76 -5.56
N LEU A 12 -2.26 18.91 -5.33
CA LEU A 12 -3.10 19.14 -4.15
C LEU A 12 -4.34 18.23 -4.12
N ARG A 13 -4.97 17.96 -5.27
CA ARG A 13 -6.11 17.02 -5.35
C ARG A 13 -5.68 15.60 -5.04
N LEU A 14 -4.58 15.13 -5.63
CA LEU A 14 -4.04 13.79 -5.35
C LEU A 14 -3.66 13.64 -3.88
N THR A 15 -2.95 14.61 -3.30
CA THR A 15 -2.53 14.57 -1.89
C THR A 15 -3.74 14.48 -0.95
N ARG A 16 -4.78 15.28 -1.20
CA ARG A 16 -6.01 15.28 -0.40
C ARG A 16 -6.78 13.98 -0.57
N PHE A 17 -6.91 13.50 -1.80
CA PHE A 17 -7.56 12.22 -2.08
C PHE A 17 -6.84 11.07 -1.36
N THR A 18 -5.52 10.92 -1.53
CA THR A 18 -4.73 9.88 -0.86
C THR A 18 -4.87 9.95 0.65
N HIS A 19 -4.87 11.14 1.25
CA HIS A 19 -5.08 11.27 2.68
C HIS A 19 -6.48 10.82 3.11
N GLN A 20 -7.52 11.29 2.43
CA GLN A 20 -8.91 10.96 2.74
C GLN A 20 -9.21 9.47 2.53
N SER A 21 -8.79 8.90 1.39
CA SER A 21 -9.01 7.49 1.09
C SER A 21 -8.24 6.58 2.04
N ASN A 22 -7.06 6.99 2.52
CA ASN A 22 -6.34 6.26 3.57
C ASN A 22 -7.05 6.30 4.93
N LEU A 23 -7.67 7.41 5.32
CA LEU A 23 -8.46 7.49 6.55
C LEU A 23 -9.69 6.58 6.48
N LEU A 24 -10.41 6.64 5.37
CA LEU A 24 -11.58 5.81 5.12
C LEU A 24 -11.23 4.32 5.05
N SER A 25 -10.13 3.97 4.36
CA SER A 25 -9.63 2.59 4.31
C SER A 25 -9.18 2.08 5.67
N ASN A 26 -8.54 2.92 6.49
CA ASN A 26 -8.17 2.52 7.85
C ASN A 26 -9.40 2.24 8.71
N ASP A 27 -10.46 3.05 8.57
CA ASP A 27 -11.71 2.83 9.30
C ASP A 27 -12.41 1.55 8.82
N PHE A 28 -12.49 1.35 7.50
CA PHE A 28 -13.05 0.15 6.89
C PHE A 28 -12.30 -1.12 7.32
N LEU A 29 -10.97 -1.10 7.34
CA LEU A 29 -10.16 -2.27 7.70
C LEU A 29 -10.23 -2.65 9.19
N LYS A 30 -10.78 -1.80 10.07
CA LYS A 30 -10.99 -2.15 11.48
C LYS A 30 -11.87 -3.38 11.66
N GLN A 31 -12.83 -3.61 10.75
CA GLN A 31 -13.68 -4.80 10.80
C GLN A 31 -12.89 -6.11 10.58
N PHE A 32 -11.68 -5.99 10.02
CA PHE A 32 -10.74 -7.08 9.84
C PHE A 32 -9.57 -7.03 10.84
N ASP A 33 -9.63 -6.21 11.89
CA ASP A 33 -8.51 -5.91 12.81
C ASP A 33 -7.21 -5.48 12.11
N LEU A 34 -7.31 -4.81 10.96
CA LEU A 34 -6.17 -4.33 10.20
C LEU A 34 -6.18 -2.80 10.11
N THR A 35 -4.97 -2.25 9.97
CA THR A 35 -4.77 -0.88 9.46
C THR A 35 -4.38 -0.96 7.98
N THR A 36 -4.58 0.11 7.21
CA THR A 36 -4.15 0.19 5.80
C THR A 36 -2.66 -0.11 5.65
N ALA A 37 -1.85 0.30 6.63
CA ALA A 37 -0.42 0.06 6.62
C ALA A 37 -0.05 -1.41 6.89
N GLN A 38 -0.77 -2.09 7.79
CA GLN A 38 -0.60 -3.53 8.00
C GLN A 38 -1.10 -4.32 6.79
N PHE A 39 -2.23 -3.93 6.20
CA PHE A 39 -2.75 -4.55 4.98
C PHE A 39 -1.73 -4.42 3.83
N ASP A 40 -1.18 -3.23 3.58
CA ASP A 40 -0.12 -3.00 2.58
C ASP A 40 1.10 -3.90 2.84
N VAL A 41 1.60 -3.96 4.09
CA VAL A 41 2.72 -4.84 4.44
C VAL A 41 2.40 -6.32 4.17
N LEU A 42 1.25 -6.81 4.60
CA LEU A 42 0.84 -8.21 4.37
C LEU A 42 0.69 -8.51 2.87
N MET A 43 0.11 -7.59 2.11
CA MET A 43 -0.01 -7.67 0.65
C MET A 43 1.36 -7.78 -0.04
N GLN A 44 2.31 -6.90 0.32
CA GLN A 44 3.65 -6.93 -0.27
C GLN A 44 4.39 -8.21 0.12
N ILE A 45 4.26 -8.68 1.37
CA ILE A 45 4.86 -9.96 1.78
C ILE A 45 4.23 -11.10 0.98
N SER A 46 2.91 -11.22 0.91
CA SER A 46 2.22 -12.27 0.13
C SER A 46 2.69 -12.31 -1.33
N THR A 47 2.88 -11.14 -1.94
CA THR A 47 3.25 -11.02 -3.36
C THR A 47 4.71 -11.37 -3.64
N TYR A 48 5.63 -11.04 -2.73
CA TYR A 48 7.07 -11.09 -2.99
C TYR A 48 7.85 -12.03 -2.04
N GLN A 49 7.17 -12.74 -1.13
CA GLN A 49 7.82 -13.64 -0.19
C GLN A 49 8.55 -14.80 -0.88
N PRO A 50 9.65 -15.31 -0.29
CA PRO A 50 10.34 -14.72 0.87
C PRO A 50 11.14 -13.48 0.45
N LEU A 51 11.09 -12.41 1.25
CA LEU A 51 11.85 -11.18 1.01
C LEU A 51 12.51 -10.63 2.27
N THR A 52 13.58 -9.86 2.11
CA THR A 52 14.26 -9.16 3.19
C THR A 52 13.47 -7.91 3.62
N GLN A 53 13.76 -7.42 4.83
CA GLN A 53 13.17 -6.16 5.31
C GLN A 53 13.55 -4.96 4.43
N SER A 54 14.72 -4.97 3.81
CA SER A 54 15.16 -3.91 2.89
C SER A 54 14.33 -3.92 1.62
N GLU A 55 14.16 -5.08 0.98
CA GLU A 55 13.31 -5.23 -0.21
C GLU A 55 11.84 -4.89 0.09
N LEU A 56 11.34 -5.24 1.28
CA LEU A 56 10.00 -4.87 1.71
C LEU A 56 9.87 -3.35 1.88
N ALA A 57 10.87 -2.69 2.47
CA ALA A 57 10.87 -1.24 2.67
C ALA A 57 10.88 -0.43 1.35
N GLU A 58 11.33 -1.03 0.25
CA GLU A 58 11.25 -0.42 -1.08
C GLU A 58 9.86 -0.52 -1.71
N LYS A 59 9.02 -1.45 -1.22
CA LYS A 59 7.71 -1.77 -1.81
C LYS A 59 6.54 -1.16 -1.05
N VAL A 60 6.68 -0.99 0.26
CA VAL A 60 5.59 -0.47 1.11
C VAL A 60 5.57 1.06 1.12
N THR A 61 4.40 1.59 1.42
CA THR A 61 4.18 3.03 1.57
C THR A 61 4.64 3.60 2.92
N VAL A 62 5.08 2.73 3.84
CA VAL A 62 5.49 3.07 5.21
C VAL A 62 6.99 3.38 5.28
N THR A 63 7.39 4.31 6.17
CA THR A 63 8.82 4.63 6.37
C THR A 63 9.62 3.45 6.95
N GLN A 64 10.93 3.42 6.65
CA GLN A 64 11.86 2.38 7.10
C GLN A 64 11.95 2.25 8.64
N GLY A 65 11.78 3.34 9.38
CA GLY A 65 11.71 3.29 10.86
C GLY A 65 10.41 2.67 11.38
N GLY A 66 9.29 2.90 10.67
CA GLY A 66 7.98 2.33 11.00
C GLY A 66 7.91 0.83 10.70
N ILE A 67 8.58 0.36 9.64
CA ILE A 67 8.46 -1.01 9.18
C ILE A 67 9.00 -2.04 10.18
N SER A 68 10.13 -1.75 10.83
CA SER A 68 10.73 -2.68 11.80
C SER A 68 9.79 -2.97 12.97
N ARG A 69 9.19 -1.92 13.53
CA ARG A 69 8.22 -2.03 14.64
C ARG A 69 6.96 -2.77 14.20
N MET A 70 6.48 -2.48 12.99
CA MET A 70 5.28 -3.13 12.43
C MET A 70 5.50 -4.62 12.26
N LEU A 71 6.61 -5.01 11.64
CA LEU A 71 6.93 -6.42 11.43
C LEU A 71 7.09 -7.18 12.75
N SER A 72 7.74 -6.60 13.77
CA SER A 72 7.83 -7.25 15.09
C SER A 72 6.45 -7.44 15.74
N ARG A 73 5.49 -6.53 15.47
CA ARG A 73 4.11 -6.68 15.94
C ARG A 73 3.37 -7.78 15.18
N LEU A 74 3.47 -7.80 13.84
CA LEU A 74 2.85 -8.82 13.00
C LEU A 74 3.39 -10.24 13.32
N GLU A 75 4.69 -10.33 13.62
CA GLU A 75 5.35 -11.58 14.05
C GLU A 75 4.81 -12.02 15.41
N LYS A 76 4.67 -11.11 16.37
CA LYS A 76 4.05 -11.39 17.68
C LYS A 76 2.58 -11.80 17.56
N GLU A 77 1.84 -11.23 16.60
CA GLU A 77 0.46 -11.61 16.28
C GLU A 77 0.38 -12.94 15.51
N GLY A 78 1.51 -13.51 15.11
CA GLY A 78 1.61 -14.78 14.38
C GLY A 78 1.17 -14.69 12.93
N LEU A 79 1.14 -13.49 12.34
CA LEU A 79 0.75 -13.26 10.94
C LEU A 79 1.91 -13.41 9.97
N ILE A 80 3.14 -13.21 10.46
CA ILE A 80 4.35 -13.39 9.66
C ILE A 80 5.33 -14.28 10.44
N GLU A 81 6.23 -14.90 9.70
CA GLU A 81 7.43 -15.51 10.24
C GLU A 81 8.67 -14.82 9.66
N ARG A 82 9.72 -14.75 10.47
CA ARG A 82 11.03 -14.31 10.01
C ARG A 82 12.04 -15.44 10.18
N LYS A 83 12.63 -15.86 9.07
CA LYS A 83 13.65 -16.92 9.07
C LYS A 83 15.03 -16.30 8.84
N GLN A 84 15.99 -16.73 9.65
CA GLN A 84 17.39 -16.39 9.41
C GLN A 84 18.10 -17.57 8.77
N ASP A 85 18.72 -17.30 7.62
CA ASP A 85 19.64 -18.20 6.94
C ASP A 85 20.99 -17.51 6.80
N TRP A 86 21.98 -17.99 7.55
CA TRP A 86 23.30 -17.39 7.68
C TRP A 86 23.24 -15.91 8.13
N LYS A 87 23.55 -14.97 7.23
CA LYS A 87 23.51 -13.51 7.46
C LYS A 87 22.21 -12.87 6.95
N THR A 88 21.36 -13.61 6.25
CA THR A 88 20.15 -13.10 5.60
C THR A 88 18.94 -13.40 6.45
N LYS A 89 18.09 -12.38 6.67
CA LYS A 89 16.80 -12.53 7.35
C LYS A 89 15.68 -12.26 6.36
N THR A 90 14.88 -13.28 6.10
CA THR A 90 13.72 -13.21 5.20
C THR A 90 12.42 -13.22 5.99
N ILE A 91 11.37 -12.73 5.35
CA ILE A 91 10.02 -12.57 5.89
C ILE A 91 9.05 -13.29 4.96
N SER A 92 8.15 -14.06 5.55
CA SER A 92 7.02 -14.71 4.87
C SER A 92 5.76 -14.59 5.73
N LEU A 93 4.59 -14.71 5.13
CA LEU A 93 3.32 -14.91 5.82
C LEU A 93 3.29 -16.31 6.43
N THR A 94 2.63 -16.41 7.57
CA THR A 94 2.17 -17.70 8.10
C THR A 94 0.82 -18.05 7.46
N ASN A 95 0.31 -19.27 7.67
CA ASN A 95 -1.06 -19.61 7.26
C ASN A 95 -2.10 -18.63 7.86
N LYS A 96 -1.94 -18.27 9.14
CA LYS A 96 -2.79 -17.27 9.80
C LYS A 96 -2.68 -15.89 9.12
N GLY A 97 -1.50 -15.51 8.64
CA GLY A 97 -1.28 -14.29 7.88
C GLY A 97 -2.00 -14.29 6.54
N HIS A 98 -1.92 -15.40 5.81
CA HIS A 98 -2.65 -15.62 4.57
C HIS A 98 -4.16 -15.52 4.79
N ASP A 99 -4.70 -16.28 5.75
CA ASP A 99 -6.13 -16.25 6.06
C ASP A 99 -6.60 -14.84 6.44
N LYS A 100 -5.82 -14.11 7.25
CA LYS A 100 -6.16 -12.74 7.67
C LYS A 100 -6.17 -11.77 6.48
N LEU A 101 -5.24 -11.93 5.55
CA LEU A 101 -5.15 -11.12 4.34
C LEU A 101 -6.31 -11.43 3.39
N ASP A 102 -6.55 -12.71 3.09
CA ASP A 102 -7.57 -13.15 2.15
C ASP A 102 -8.97 -12.74 2.61
N ASN A 103 -9.24 -12.82 3.92
CA ASN A 103 -10.51 -12.35 4.49
C ASN A 103 -10.76 -10.85 4.28
N ALA A 104 -9.72 -10.03 4.18
CA ALA A 104 -9.84 -8.60 3.96
C ALA A 104 -9.71 -8.20 2.48
N PHE A 105 -9.08 -9.04 1.66
CA PHE A 105 -8.60 -8.66 0.33
C PHE A 105 -9.71 -8.21 -0.61
N GLU A 106 -10.71 -9.06 -0.86
CA GLU A 106 -11.80 -8.76 -1.80
C GLU A 106 -12.61 -7.55 -1.32
N SER A 107 -12.99 -7.52 -0.04
CA SER A 107 -13.75 -6.40 0.53
C SER A 107 -12.98 -5.08 0.48
N GLN A 108 -11.66 -5.11 0.70
CA GLN A 108 -10.81 -3.92 0.60
C GLN A 108 -10.67 -3.46 -0.86
N LEU A 109 -10.57 -4.38 -1.82
CA LEU A 109 -10.50 -4.08 -3.24
C LEU A 109 -11.80 -3.42 -3.72
N GLU A 110 -12.95 -3.99 -3.37
CA GLU A 110 -14.26 -3.43 -3.67
C GLU A 110 -14.42 -2.03 -3.05
N PHE A 111 -14.06 -1.87 -1.77
CA PHE A 111 -14.10 -0.58 -1.09
C PHE A 111 -13.21 0.46 -1.77
N GLN A 112 -11.98 0.10 -2.16
CA GLN A 112 -11.08 1.01 -2.86
C GLN A 112 -11.57 1.36 -4.27
N SER A 113 -12.20 0.42 -4.96
CA SER A 113 -12.74 0.62 -6.32
C SER A 113 -13.97 1.54 -6.29
N SER A 114 -14.78 1.46 -5.23
CA SER A 114 -15.99 2.30 -5.05
C SER A 114 -15.71 3.80 -5.17
N PHE A 115 -14.54 4.28 -4.73
CA PHE A 115 -14.15 5.69 -4.86
C PHE A 115 -14.16 6.20 -6.32
N PHE A 116 -14.04 5.29 -7.29
CA PHE A 116 -14.03 5.60 -8.71
C PHE A 116 -15.29 5.10 -9.40
N ASP A 117 -15.76 3.90 -9.06
CA ASP A 117 -16.95 3.29 -9.68
C ASP A 117 -18.23 4.09 -9.44
N GLU A 118 -18.34 4.75 -8.28
CA GLU A 118 -19.54 5.51 -7.91
C GLU A 118 -19.62 6.88 -8.60
N CYS A 119 -18.52 7.40 -9.16
CA CYS A 119 -18.48 8.76 -9.69
C CYS A 119 -17.87 8.92 -11.08
N LEU A 120 -17.29 7.87 -11.67
CA LEU A 120 -16.68 7.87 -13.00
C LEU A 120 -17.25 6.78 -13.89
N SER A 121 -17.52 7.13 -15.15
CA SER A 121 -17.80 6.15 -16.21
C SER A 121 -16.57 5.27 -16.50
N LYS A 122 -16.79 4.11 -17.16
CA LYS A 122 -15.71 3.20 -17.55
C LYS A 122 -14.68 3.89 -18.47
N GLU A 123 -15.14 4.77 -19.35
CA GLU A 123 -14.30 5.57 -20.23
C GLU A 123 -13.43 6.57 -19.43
N GLU A 124 -14.02 7.27 -18.46
CA GLU A 124 -13.29 8.19 -17.59
C GLU A 124 -12.27 7.47 -16.71
N GLN A 125 -12.61 6.31 -16.15
CA GLN A 125 -11.68 5.48 -15.39
C GLN A 125 -10.49 5.05 -16.25
N LYS A 126 -10.74 4.63 -17.50
CA LYS A 126 -9.67 4.26 -18.44
C LYS A 126 -8.75 5.43 -18.74
N ILE A 127 -9.29 6.63 -18.92
CA ILE A 127 -8.51 7.86 -19.12
C ILE A 127 -7.68 8.16 -17.87
N LEU A 128 -8.31 8.16 -16.68
CA LEU A 128 -7.65 8.44 -15.41
C LEU A 128 -6.50 7.46 -15.15
N TYR A 129 -6.74 6.16 -15.32
CA TYR A 129 -5.71 5.12 -15.16
C TYR A 129 -4.51 5.36 -16.07
N SER A 130 -4.74 5.69 -17.34
CA SER A 130 -3.67 6.00 -18.31
C SER A 130 -2.86 7.23 -17.90
N LEU A 131 -3.52 8.30 -17.47
CA LEU A 131 -2.87 9.53 -17.02
C LEU A 131 -2.06 9.30 -15.73
N MET A 132 -2.65 8.63 -14.74
CA MET A 132 -2.01 8.31 -13.47
C MET A 132 -0.79 7.41 -13.68
N SER A 133 -0.90 6.39 -14.53
CA SER A 133 0.21 5.51 -14.89
C SER A 133 1.39 6.27 -15.51
N ARG A 134 1.11 7.28 -16.35
CA ARG A 134 2.16 8.13 -16.93
C ARG A 134 2.84 9.01 -15.88
N VAL A 135 2.06 9.57 -14.95
CA VAL A 135 2.58 10.38 -13.84
C VAL A 135 3.45 9.52 -12.92
N GLN A 136 3.00 8.32 -12.56
CA GLN A 136 3.73 7.37 -11.72
C GLN A 136 5.08 6.98 -12.35
N LYS A 137 5.08 6.54 -13.61
CA LYS A 137 6.32 6.18 -14.34
C LYS A 137 7.29 7.36 -14.41
N ASN A 138 6.78 8.59 -14.54
CA ASN A 138 7.62 9.77 -14.54
C ASN A 138 8.19 10.11 -13.15
N SER A 139 7.46 9.84 -12.06
CA SER A 139 7.99 9.99 -10.70
C SER A 139 9.03 8.95 -10.33
N GLU A 140 8.87 7.70 -10.77
CA GLU A 140 9.85 6.63 -10.53
C GLU A 140 11.22 6.98 -11.13
N LYS A 141 11.26 7.57 -12.33
CA LYS A 141 12.49 8.08 -12.96
C LYS A 141 13.20 9.19 -12.19
N LYS A 142 12.48 9.86 -11.27
CA LYS A 142 13.03 10.96 -10.44
C LYS A 142 13.52 10.46 -9.09
N LEU A 143 13.21 9.22 -8.72
CA LEU A 143 13.83 8.63 -7.54
C LEU A 143 15.32 8.46 -7.84
N PRO A 144 16.22 8.89 -6.94
CA PRO A 144 17.64 8.62 -7.13
C PRO A 144 17.83 7.11 -7.26
N ASN A 145 18.61 6.67 -8.25
CA ASN A 145 19.11 5.29 -8.30
C ASN A 145 19.73 5.00 -6.93
N ARG A 146 19.10 4.13 -6.16
CA ARG A 146 19.65 3.63 -4.89
C ARG A 146 20.45 2.38 -5.16
#